data_AF-A0A0R2HEG0-F1
#
_entry.id   AF-A0A0R2HEG0-F1
#
_cell.length_a   1.000
_cell.length_b   1.000
_cell.length_c   1.000
_cell.angle_alpha   90.00
_cell.angle_beta   90.00
_cell.angle_gamma   90.00
#
_symmetry.space_group_name_H-M   'P 1'
#
loop_
_entity.id
_entity.type
_entity.pdbx_description
1 polymer ?
#
loop_
_entity_poly.entity_id
_entity_poly.type
_entity_poly.pdbx_seq_one_letter_code
_entity_poly.pdbx_strand_id
1 'polypeptide(L)'
;MIFDIIQTKSGKYDAEFEIKDKNCEPLGSISFKGGDLKKGTFTIHFKDKTYHMSETVMEKNDEVVLFPYTILADDKETATLYQTEQVEEQATFYKLHTDNHVYSLYSTHFGKRDTALNLYDEEKQIAQLEFDYEVDGEYKYTYHVYGLDQDDVAISSIFFCMYYYILHDYLPGDEAPRIRNYSNKVNEWLYSKYNPHFISHITQGTR
;
A
#
# COMPACT_ATOMS: atom_id res chain seq x y z
N MET A 1 -5.37 -13.74 -6.85
CA MET A 1 -4.87 -13.34 -5.52
C MET A 1 -3.49 -13.94 -5.36
N ILE A 2 -2.51 -13.12 -4.98
CA ILE A 2 -1.13 -13.56 -4.75
C ILE A 2 -0.96 -13.90 -3.26
N PHE A 3 -1.33 -12.97 -2.38
CA PHE A 3 -1.27 -13.13 -0.92
C PHE A 3 -2.18 -12.12 -0.22
N ASP A 4 -2.37 -12.34 1.08
CA ASP A 4 -2.98 -11.41 2.02
C ASP A 4 -1.92 -10.86 2.98
N ILE A 5 -2.08 -9.59 3.38
CA ILE A 5 -1.33 -8.99 4.50
C ILE A 5 -2.33 -8.74 5.62
N ILE A 6 -2.19 -9.50 6.71
CA ILE A 6 -3.18 -9.55 7.79
C ILE A 6 -2.57 -8.94 9.04
N GLN A 7 -3.18 -7.89 9.57
CA GLN A 7 -2.75 -7.32 10.86
C GLN A 7 -3.10 -8.28 12.00
N THR A 8 -2.08 -8.72 12.73
CA THR A 8 -2.25 -9.63 13.88
C THR A 8 -2.26 -8.87 15.20
N LYS A 9 -1.60 -7.72 15.25
CA LYS A 9 -1.51 -6.86 16.44
C LYS A 9 -1.60 -5.40 16.09
N SER A 10 -2.33 -4.65 16.91
CA SER A 10 -2.43 -3.19 16.86
C SER A 10 -1.99 -2.62 18.19
N GLY A 11 -1.01 -1.72 18.18
CA GLY A 11 -0.57 -0.97 19.35
C GLY A 11 -0.59 0.53 19.06
N LYS A 12 -0.30 1.34 20.09
CA LYS A 12 -0.30 2.80 19.95
C LYS A 12 0.82 3.32 19.03
N TYR A 13 1.97 2.65 19.04
CA TYR A 13 3.13 2.99 18.20
C TYR A 13 3.83 1.76 17.61
N ASP A 14 3.15 0.63 17.63
CA ASP A 14 3.58 -0.61 16.99
C ASP A 14 2.41 -1.30 16.30
N ALA A 15 2.71 -2.14 15.33
CA ALA A 15 1.76 -3.02 14.68
C ALA A 15 2.51 -4.23 14.12
N GLU A 16 1.85 -5.38 14.06
CA GLU A 16 2.41 -6.60 13.49
C GLU A 16 1.44 -7.15 12.44
N PHE A 17 2.01 -7.69 11.36
CA PHE A 17 1.28 -8.29 10.25
C PHE A 17 1.91 -9.61 9.83
N GLU A 18 1.09 -10.53 9.36
CA GLU A 18 1.49 -11.75 8.66
C GLU A 18 1.20 -11.62 7.17
N ILE A 19 2.09 -12.17 6.33
CA ILE A 19 1.87 -12.28 4.89
C ILE A 19 1.58 -13.75 4.58
N LYS A 20 0.43 -14.05 3.99
CA LYS A 20 -0.01 -15.43 3.70
C LYS A 20 -0.39 -15.61 2.24
N ASP A 21 0.00 -16.71 1.64
CA ASP A 21 -0.42 -17.06 0.29
C ASP A 21 -1.92 -17.41 0.23
N LYS A 22 -2.42 -17.70 -0.98
CA LYS A 22 -3.82 -18.12 -1.21
C LYS A 22 -4.25 -19.41 -0.49
N ASN A 23 -3.29 -20.22 -0.01
CA ASN A 23 -3.54 -21.45 0.73
C ASN A 23 -3.36 -21.25 2.25
N CYS A 24 -3.20 -20.00 2.70
CA CYS A 24 -2.90 -19.62 4.08
C CYS A 24 -1.51 -20.04 4.58
N GLU A 25 -0.58 -20.37 3.68
CA GLU A 25 0.80 -20.67 4.03
C GLU A 25 1.59 -19.37 4.26
N PRO A 26 2.46 -19.31 5.28
CA PRO A 26 3.21 -18.10 5.60
C PRO A 26 4.26 -17.78 4.54
N LEU A 27 4.27 -16.55 4.05
CA LEU A 27 5.26 -16.01 3.11
C LEU A 27 6.22 -15.00 3.75
N GLY A 28 5.85 -14.44 4.90
CA GLY A 28 6.59 -13.38 5.53
C GLY A 28 5.85 -12.71 6.68
N SER A 29 6.45 -11.65 7.21
CA SER A 29 5.92 -10.87 8.31
C SER A 29 6.34 -9.42 8.20
N ILE A 30 5.57 -8.54 8.82
CA ILE A 30 5.86 -7.11 8.87
C ILE A 30 5.70 -6.65 10.32
N SER A 31 6.67 -5.91 10.80
CA SER A 31 6.58 -5.22 12.09
C SER A 31 6.77 -3.72 11.88
N PHE A 32 5.86 -2.93 12.43
CA PHE A 32 5.99 -1.49 12.53
C PHE A 32 6.40 -1.11 13.96
N LYS A 33 7.36 -0.20 14.10
CA LYS A 33 7.72 0.39 15.38
C LYS A 33 8.07 1.86 15.21
N GLY A 34 7.45 2.73 16.01
CA GLY A 34 7.70 4.17 15.98
C GLY A 34 7.61 4.83 17.36
N GLY A 35 8.00 6.10 17.42
CA GLY A 35 7.67 7.01 18.53
C GLY A 35 6.60 8.05 18.15
N ASP A 36 6.33 8.18 16.85
CA ASP A 36 5.34 9.04 16.21
C ASP A 36 4.87 8.32 14.94
N LEU A 37 3.61 8.51 14.54
CA LEU A 37 2.93 7.78 13.46
C LEU A 37 3.73 7.84 12.16
N LYS A 38 4.14 9.03 11.74
CA LYS A 38 4.86 9.20 10.46
C LYS A 38 6.36 8.92 10.54
N LYS A 39 6.89 8.66 11.73
CA LYS A 39 8.35 8.51 11.95
C LYS A 39 8.74 7.10 12.34
N GLY A 40 7.80 6.16 12.34
CA GLY A 40 8.11 4.76 12.58
C GLY A 40 8.80 4.11 11.39
N THR A 41 9.39 2.95 11.66
CA THR A 41 10.05 2.11 10.67
C THR A 41 9.28 0.81 10.54
N PHE A 42 8.99 0.40 9.31
CA PHE A 42 8.57 -0.96 9.01
C PHE A 42 9.81 -1.82 8.79
N THR A 43 9.84 -2.98 9.43
CA THR A 43 10.72 -4.10 9.08
C THR A 43 9.87 -5.16 8.41
N ILE A 44 10.18 -5.47 7.16
CA ILE A 44 9.42 -6.37 6.30
C ILE A 44 10.31 -7.57 5.98
N HIS A 45 9.90 -8.75 6.42
CA HIS A 45 10.49 -10.01 6.02
C HIS A 45 9.62 -10.64 4.95
N PHE A 46 10.16 -10.84 3.75
CA PHE A 46 9.42 -11.46 2.65
C PHE A 46 10.33 -12.38 1.86
N LYS A 47 9.99 -13.66 1.81
CA LYS A 47 10.89 -14.73 1.32
C LYS A 47 12.25 -14.66 2.04
N ASP A 48 13.35 -14.64 1.29
CA ASP A 48 14.71 -14.65 1.82
C ASP A 48 15.32 -13.24 2.01
N LYS A 49 14.50 -12.18 1.99
CA LYS A 49 14.96 -10.79 2.07
C LYS A 49 14.32 -10.02 3.23
N THR A 50 15.08 -9.08 3.76
CA THR A 50 14.60 -8.12 4.76
C THR A 50 14.67 -6.71 4.20
N TYR A 51 13.57 -5.98 4.36
CA TYR A 51 13.46 -4.59 3.96
C TYR A 51 13.15 -3.70 5.15
N HIS A 52 13.69 -2.49 5.12
CA HIS A 52 13.38 -1.44 6.07
C HIS A 52 12.76 -0.25 5.33
N MET A 53 11.58 0.18 5.75
CA MET A 53 10.89 1.34 5.17
C MET A 53 10.67 2.40 6.24
N SER A 54 11.19 3.59 6.03
CA SER A 54 11.15 4.70 7.00
C SER A 54 11.07 6.06 6.31
N GLU A 55 10.49 7.05 7.00
CA GLU A 55 10.44 8.43 6.52
C GLU A 55 11.84 8.94 6.16
N THR A 56 11.93 9.67 5.07
CA THR A 56 13.16 10.32 4.59
C THR A 56 12.89 11.78 4.26
N VAL A 57 13.93 12.48 3.81
CA VAL A 57 13.81 13.82 3.23
C VAL A 57 14.31 13.73 1.80
N MET A 58 13.45 14.09 0.84
CA MET A 58 13.85 14.23 -0.56
C MET A 58 14.20 15.69 -0.86
N GLU A 59 15.20 15.90 -1.71
CA GLU A 59 15.48 17.23 -2.26
C GLU A 59 14.28 17.73 -3.08
N LYS A 60 14.11 19.06 -3.11
CA LYS A 60 13.05 19.68 -3.90
C LYS A 60 13.28 19.40 -5.39
N ASN A 61 12.40 18.60 -5.98
CA ASN A 61 12.26 18.44 -7.42
C ASN A 61 11.12 19.32 -7.96
N ASP A 62 10.96 19.35 -9.28
CA ASP A 62 9.84 20.01 -9.96
C ASP A 62 8.48 19.36 -9.65
N GLU A 63 8.49 18.13 -9.10
CA GLU A 63 7.29 17.41 -8.66
C GLU A 63 6.96 17.70 -7.20
N VAL A 64 5.66 17.81 -6.88
CA VAL A 64 5.19 17.91 -5.50
C VAL A 64 5.38 16.56 -4.81
N VAL A 65 6.35 16.47 -3.91
CA VAL A 65 6.66 15.27 -3.12
C VAL A 65 6.18 15.46 -1.68
N LEU A 66 5.30 14.57 -1.21
CA LEU A 66 4.73 14.58 0.12
C LEU A 66 5.03 13.26 0.84
N PHE A 67 5.40 13.37 2.12
CA PHE A 67 5.69 12.24 3.02
C PHE A 67 6.60 11.16 2.39
N PRO A 68 7.82 11.51 1.94
CA PRO A 68 8.69 10.53 1.29
C PRO A 68 9.25 9.51 2.29
N TYR A 69 9.37 8.27 1.86
CA TYR A 69 9.97 7.16 2.59
C TYR A 69 11.07 6.53 1.73
N THR A 70 12.19 6.19 2.35
CA THR A 70 13.24 5.37 1.74
C THR A 70 13.01 3.91 2.12
N ILE A 71 13.32 3.02 1.17
CA ILE A 71 13.32 1.58 1.38
C ILE A 71 14.75 1.07 1.22
N LEU A 72 15.23 0.38 2.25
CA LEU A 72 16.50 -0.33 2.27
C LEU A 72 16.25 -1.83 2.12
N ALA A 73 17.02 -2.52 1.30
CA ALA A 73 17.15 -3.97 1.30
C ALA A 73 18.57 -4.33 1.72
N ASP A 74 18.72 -5.12 2.78
CA ASP A 74 20.04 -5.48 3.35
C ASP A 74 20.96 -4.25 3.55
N ASP A 75 20.42 -3.19 4.16
CA ASP A 75 21.05 -1.88 4.43
C ASP A 75 21.43 -1.04 3.19
N LYS A 76 21.05 -1.47 1.98
CA LYS A 76 21.24 -0.69 0.75
C LYS A 76 19.93 -0.05 0.31
N GLU A 77 19.94 1.25 0.05
CA GLU A 77 18.80 1.94 -0.56
C GLU A 77 18.47 1.32 -1.93
N THR A 78 17.22 0.91 -2.07
CA THR A 78 16.72 0.23 -3.28
C THR A 78 15.51 0.92 -3.88
N ALA A 79 14.79 1.73 -3.10
CA ALA A 79 13.61 2.43 -3.58
C ALA A 79 13.23 3.64 -2.71
N THR A 80 12.45 4.54 -3.30
CA THR A 80 11.83 5.68 -2.63
C THR A 80 10.33 5.70 -2.92
N LEU A 81 9.51 5.89 -1.90
CA LEU A 81 8.05 5.87 -1.97
C LEU A 81 7.49 7.20 -1.45
N TYR A 82 6.58 7.82 -2.20
CA TYR A 82 6.01 9.11 -1.81
C TYR A 82 4.62 9.34 -2.36
N GLN A 83 3.91 10.30 -1.76
CA GLN A 83 2.66 10.84 -2.27
C GLN A 83 2.95 12.03 -3.18
N THR A 84 2.21 12.15 -4.28
CA THR A 84 2.28 13.28 -5.20
C THR A 84 0.90 13.72 -5.67
N GLU A 85 0.83 14.85 -6.39
CA GLU A 85 -0.38 15.51 -6.83
C GLU A 85 -0.36 15.77 -8.33
N GLN A 86 -1.44 15.37 -9.01
CA GLN A 86 -1.76 15.80 -10.36
C GLN A 86 -2.66 17.04 -10.26
N VAL A 87 -2.05 18.23 -10.33
CA VAL A 87 -2.73 19.51 -10.04
C VAL A 87 -3.93 19.75 -10.95
N GLU A 88 -3.78 19.51 -12.25
CA GLU A 88 -4.86 19.71 -13.24
C GLU A 88 -6.08 18.84 -12.96
N GLU A 89 -5.85 17.63 -12.45
CA GLU A 89 -6.87 16.63 -12.18
C GLU A 89 -7.37 16.67 -10.73
N GLN A 90 -6.79 17.56 -9.91
CA GLN A 90 -7.03 17.67 -8.46
C GLN A 90 -6.99 16.30 -7.77
N ALA A 91 -6.02 15.48 -8.17
CA ALA A 91 -5.89 14.10 -7.74
C ALA A 91 -4.58 13.87 -7.03
N THR A 92 -4.62 13.07 -5.97
CA THR A 92 -3.43 12.61 -5.24
C THR A 92 -3.22 11.13 -5.52
N PHE A 93 -1.98 10.73 -5.73
CA PHE A 93 -1.59 9.34 -5.95
C PHE A 93 -0.19 9.08 -5.38
N TYR A 94 0.25 7.82 -5.40
CA TYR A 94 1.51 7.41 -4.80
C TYR A 94 2.46 6.87 -5.84
N LYS A 95 3.75 7.11 -5.66
CA LYS A 95 4.82 6.64 -6.55
C LYS A 95 5.89 5.88 -5.77
N LEU A 96 6.32 4.75 -6.33
CA LEU A 96 7.46 3.99 -5.88
C LEU A 96 8.51 4.03 -6.99
N HIS A 97 9.63 4.69 -6.72
CA HIS A 97 10.80 4.71 -7.58
C HIS A 97 11.75 3.62 -7.12
N THR A 98 12.11 2.73 -8.04
CA THR A 98 13.16 1.73 -7.86
C THR A 98 14.29 2.01 -8.86
N ASP A 99 15.39 1.27 -8.79
CA ASP A 99 16.50 1.41 -9.75
C ASP A 99 16.05 1.28 -11.22
N ASN A 100 15.03 0.46 -11.51
CA ASN A 100 14.63 0.10 -12.88
C ASN A 100 13.20 0.50 -13.26
N HIS A 101 12.32 0.73 -12.28
CA HIS A 101 10.89 0.93 -12.50
C HIS A 101 10.34 2.09 -11.67
N VAL A 102 9.30 2.73 -12.20
CA VAL A 102 8.47 3.69 -11.49
C VAL A 102 7.05 3.16 -11.45
N TYR A 103 6.62 2.73 -10.26
CA TYR A 103 5.27 2.25 -10.06
C TYR A 103 4.36 3.37 -9.55
N SER A 104 3.12 3.38 -10.01
CA SER A 104 2.08 4.32 -9.55
C SER A 104 0.91 3.58 -8.92
N LEU A 105 0.47 4.03 -7.74
CA LEU A 105 -0.73 3.51 -7.08
C LEU A 105 -1.83 4.57 -7.09
N TYR A 106 -2.93 4.26 -7.78
CA TYR A 106 -4.12 5.11 -7.85
C TYR A 106 -5.21 4.57 -6.95
N SER A 107 -5.68 5.40 -6.01
CA SER A 107 -6.78 5.04 -5.12
C SER A 107 -8.12 5.48 -5.71
N THR A 108 -8.93 4.52 -6.15
CA THR A 108 -10.26 4.76 -6.71
C THR A 108 -11.31 4.45 -5.64
N HIS A 109 -12.10 5.46 -5.27
CA HIS A 109 -13.15 5.34 -4.26
C HIS A 109 -14.52 5.28 -4.95
N PHE A 110 -15.27 4.21 -4.71
CA PHE A 110 -16.62 4.01 -5.28
C PHE A 110 -17.74 4.41 -4.29
N GLY A 111 -17.37 4.78 -3.06
CA GLY A 111 -18.29 5.19 -2.00
C GLY A 111 -17.56 5.40 -0.67
N LYS A 112 -18.29 5.30 0.45
CA LYS A 112 -17.72 5.49 1.80
C LYS A 112 -16.84 4.33 2.28
N ARG A 113 -16.87 3.18 1.61
CA ARG A 113 -16.24 1.93 2.06
C ARG A 113 -15.46 1.23 0.96
N ASP A 114 -15.95 1.29 -0.28
CA ASP A 114 -15.33 0.55 -1.37
C ASP A 114 -14.19 1.38 -1.99
N THR A 115 -12.96 0.91 -1.78
CA THR A 115 -11.75 1.51 -2.34
C THR A 115 -10.96 0.43 -3.05
N ALA A 116 -10.60 0.66 -4.32
CA ALA A 116 -9.63 -0.14 -5.04
C ALA A 116 -8.34 0.65 -5.18
N LEU A 117 -7.21 0.05 -4.78
CA LEU A 117 -5.89 0.62 -5.00
C LEU A 117 -5.29 -0.06 -6.24
N ASN A 118 -5.23 0.66 -7.35
CA ASN A 118 -4.79 0.12 -8.63
C ASN A 118 -3.31 0.41 -8.84
N LEU A 119 -2.48 -0.63 -8.92
CA LEU A 119 -1.04 -0.54 -9.08
C LEU A 119 -0.66 -0.67 -10.56
N TYR A 120 0.10 0.30 -11.03
CA TYR A 120 0.57 0.41 -12.40
C TYR A 120 2.09 0.38 -12.46
N ASP A 121 2.61 -0.31 -13.46
CA ASP A 121 3.97 -0.11 -14.00
C ASP A 121 3.79 0.66 -15.31
N GLU A 122 4.22 1.92 -15.32
CA GLU A 122 3.93 2.89 -16.37
C GLU A 122 2.43 2.96 -16.73
N GLU A 123 2.04 2.50 -17.93
CA GLU A 123 0.67 2.53 -18.43
C GLU A 123 -0.12 1.24 -18.17
N LYS A 124 0.53 0.20 -17.64
CA LYS A 124 -0.07 -1.12 -17.48
C LYS A 124 -0.43 -1.38 -16.02
N GLN A 125 -1.71 -1.69 -15.77
CA GLN A 125 -2.12 -2.21 -14.46
C GLN A 125 -1.50 -3.60 -14.23
N ILE A 126 -0.79 -3.76 -13.12
CA ILE A 126 -0.08 -4.98 -12.73
C ILE A 126 -0.64 -5.60 -11.44
N ALA A 127 -1.31 -4.80 -10.60
CA ALA A 127 -2.05 -5.29 -9.44
C ALA A 127 -3.26 -4.41 -9.09
N GLN A 128 -4.12 -4.96 -8.25
CA GLN A 128 -5.22 -4.32 -7.55
C GLN A 128 -5.14 -4.77 -6.09
N LEU A 129 -5.11 -3.81 -5.17
CA LEU A 129 -5.12 -4.04 -3.73
C LEU A 129 -6.49 -3.62 -3.21
N GLU A 130 -7.10 -4.51 -2.46
CA GLU A 130 -8.33 -4.26 -1.73
C GLU A 130 -8.02 -4.39 -0.24
N PHE A 131 -8.82 -3.77 0.62
CA PHE A 131 -8.63 -3.94 2.05
C PHE A 131 -9.96 -3.95 2.78
N ASP A 132 -9.99 -4.78 3.81
CA ASP A 132 -11.07 -4.88 4.76
C ASP A 132 -10.57 -4.54 6.15
N TYR A 133 -11.48 -4.16 7.03
CA TYR A 133 -11.17 -3.97 8.44
C TYR A 133 -12.26 -4.56 9.33
N GLU A 134 -11.83 -5.22 10.40
CA GLU A 134 -12.71 -5.76 11.43
C GLU A 134 -12.67 -4.87 12.68
N VAL A 135 -13.81 -4.79 13.35
CA VAL A 135 -13.98 -4.03 14.61
C VAL A 135 -14.46 -5.01 15.67
N ASP A 136 -13.51 -5.69 16.32
CA ASP A 136 -13.79 -6.53 17.50
C ASP A 136 -12.79 -6.18 18.61
N GLY A 137 -13.11 -5.14 19.39
CA GLY A 137 -12.26 -4.59 20.45
C GLY A 137 -11.05 -3.78 19.96
N GLU A 138 -10.44 -4.15 18.82
CA GLU A 138 -9.33 -3.45 18.17
C GLU A 138 -9.54 -3.41 16.64
N TYR A 139 -9.08 -2.34 15.98
CA TYR A 139 -9.10 -2.26 14.51
C TYR A 139 -7.99 -3.14 13.93
N LYS A 140 -8.37 -4.10 13.08
CA LYS A 140 -7.44 -4.96 12.34
C LYS A 140 -7.70 -4.82 10.86
N TYR A 141 -6.64 -4.52 10.10
CA TYR A 141 -6.69 -4.40 8.64
C TYR A 141 -6.21 -5.68 7.97
N THR A 142 -6.91 -6.07 6.90
CA THR A 142 -6.45 -7.09 5.96
C THR A 142 -6.36 -6.47 4.59
N TYR A 143 -5.19 -6.55 3.96
CA TYR A 143 -5.00 -6.18 2.56
C TYR A 143 -4.98 -7.43 1.68
N HIS A 144 -5.86 -7.46 0.68
CA HIS A 144 -5.94 -8.51 -0.32
C HIS A 144 -5.20 -8.07 -1.58
N VAL A 145 -4.16 -8.80 -1.97
CA VAL A 145 -3.32 -8.45 -3.12
C VAL A 145 -3.65 -9.34 -4.31
N TYR A 146 -4.18 -8.72 -5.36
CA TYR A 146 -4.45 -9.35 -6.65
C TYR A 146 -3.49 -8.80 -7.69
N GLY A 147 -2.64 -9.63 -8.29
CA GLY A 147 -1.73 -9.12 -9.32
C GLY A 147 -1.18 -10.23 -10.21
N LEU A 148 -0.34 -9.81 -11.14
CA LEU A 148 0.47 -10.72 -11.95
C LEU A 148 1.49 -11.44 -11.06
N ASP A 149 1.71 -12.73 -11.30
CA ASP A 149 2.61 -13.57 -10.50
C ASP A 149 4.09 -13.24 -10.80
N GLN A 150 4.57 -12.17 -10.19
CA GLN A 150 5.92 -11.62 -10.35
C GLN A 150 6.42 -11.06 -9.01
N ASP A 151 7.69 -11.33 -8.69
CA ASP A 151 8.29 -10.94 -7.41
C ASP A 151 8.29 -9.43 -7.18
N ASP A 152 8.53 -8.65 -8.24
CA ASP A 152 8.55 -7.19 -8.17
C ASP A 152 7.14 -6.61 -7.92
N VAL A 153 6.11 -7.25 -8.47
CA VAL A 153 4.70 -6.88 -8.22
C VAL A 153 4.33 -7.17 -6.76
N ALA A 154 4.75 -8.34 -6.25
CA ALA A 154 4.51 -8.73 -4.87
C ALA A 154 5.15 -7.75 -3.87
N ILE A 155 6.44 -7.46 -4.01
CA ILE A 155 7.14 -6.60 -3.05
C ILE A 155 6.70 -5.14 -3.15
N SER A 156 6.45 -4.62 -4.36
CA SER A 156 5.93 -3.26 -4.55
C SER A 156 4.54 -3.10 -3.91
N SER A 157 3.68 -4.11 -4.03
CA SER A 157 2.37 -4.13 -3.38
C SER A 157 2.49 -4.07 -1.86
N ILE A 158 3.44 -4.80 -1.27
CA ILE A 158 3.70 -4.75 0.18
C ILE A 158 4.10 -3.34 0.61
N PHE A 159 5.02 -2.69 -0.11
CA PHE A 159 5.44 -1.31 0.21
C PHE A 159 4.28 -0.33 0.15
N PHE A 160 3.46 -0.40 -0.91
CA PHE A 160 2.28 0.43 -1.04
C PHE A 160 1.24 0.16 0.06
N CYS A 161 0.98 -1.09 0.42
CA CYS A 161 0.09 -1.43 1.54
C CYS A 161 0.56 -0.79 2.85
N MET A 162 1.84 -0.91 3.19
CA MET A 162 2.37 -0.36 4.44
C MET A 162 2.40 1.17 4.46
N TYR A 163 2.68 1.79 3.31
CA TYR A 163 2.64 3.24 3.15
C TYR A 163 1.20 3.77 3.21
N TYR A 164 0.26 3.07 2.59
CA TYR A 164 -1.16 3.39 2.68
C TYR A 164 -1.64 3.24 4.12
N TYR A 165 -1.27 2.15 4.80
CA TYR A 165 -1.58 1.92 6.20
C TYR A 165 -1.16 3.10 7.08
N ILE A 166 0.09 3.58 6.95
CA ILE A 166 0.59 4.66 7.83
C ILE A 166 -0.01 6.03 7.52
N LEU A 167 -0.32 6.31 6.25
CA LEU A 167 -0.94 7.57 5.88
C LEU A 167 -2.42 7.60 6.20
N HIS A 168 -3.09 6.44 6.13
CA HIS A 168 -4.54 6.41 6.04
C HIS A 168 -5.28 5.65 7.11
N ASP A 169 -4.72 4.54 7.54
CA ASP A 169 -5.45 3.50 8.28
C ASP A 169 -4.93 3.35 9.71
N TYR A 170 -3.72 3.84 10.01
CA TYR A 170 -3.15 3.81 11.34
C TYR A 170 -3.93 4.72 12.30
N LEU A 171 -4.65 4.09 13.23
CA LEU A 171 -5.34 4.74 14.34
C LEU A 171 -4.68 4.24 15.64
N PRO A 172 -3.90 5.06 16.35
CA PRO A 172 -3.30 4.64 17.61
C PRO A 172 -4.36 4.38 18.69
N GLY A 173 -4.56 3.13 19.11
CA GLY A 173 -5.44 2.77 20.24
C GLY A 173 -6.95 2.79 19.95
N ASP A 174 -7.77 3.16 20.94
CA ASP A 174 -9.26 3.17 20.90
C ASP A 174 -9.86 4.29 20.03
N GLU A 175 -9.07 4.99 19.21
CA GLU A 175 -9.59 6.06 18.36
C GLU A 175 -10.44 5.44 17.25
N ALA A 176 -11.75 5.69 17.28
CA ALA A 176 -12.66 5.36 16.19
C ALA A 176 -12.12 5.94 14.88
N PRO A 177 -12.33 5.27 13.73
CA PRO A 177 -11.87 5.77 12.45
C PRO A 177 -12.39 7.17 12.32
N ARG A 178 -11.47 8.10 12.05
CA ARG A 178 -11.86 9.39 11.50
C ARG A 178 -12.72 9.01 10.31
N ILE A 179 -14.03 9.18 10.44
CA ILE A 179 -14.97 9.02 9.34
C ILE A 179 -14.47 10.03 8.34
N ARG A 180 -13.66 9.57 7.38
CA ARG A 180 -13.18 10.40 6.31
C ARG A 180 -14.44 10.92 5.66
N ASN A 181 -14.55 12.24 5.62
CA ASN A 181 -15.59 12.88 4.86
C ASN A 181 -15.25 12.64 3.39
N TYR A 182 -15.54 11.44 2.91
CA TYR A 182 -15.42 11.09 1.52
C TYR A 182 -16.36 12.03 0.76
N SER A 183 -15.78 12.78 -0.18
CA SER A 183 -16.56 13.48 -1.18
C SER A 183 -17.41 12.45 -1.92
N ASN A 184 -18.72 12.67 -2.04
CA ASN A 184 -19.59 11.81 -2.85
C ASN A 184 -19.29 11.94 -4.36
N LYS A 185 -18.39 12.86 -4.76
CA LYS A 185 -17.94 13.00 -6.14
C LYS A 185 -16.72 12.11 -6.37
N VAL A 186 -16.92 11.10 -7.20
CA VAL A 186 -15.84 10.30 -7.79
C VAL A 186 -14.96 11.25 -8.61
N ASN A 187 -13.65 11.25 -8.38
CA ASN A 187 -12.70 11.92 -9.27
C ASN A 187 -12.62 11.12 -10.58
N GLU A 188 -13.04 11.71 -11.69
CA GLU A 188 -13.15 11.02 -12.99
C GLU A 188 -11.81 10.49 -13.50
N TRP A 189 -10.72 11.23 -13.26
CA TRP A 189 -9.38 10.82 -13.65
C TRP A 189 -8.93 9.57 -12.87
N LEU A 190 -9.10 9.55 -11.55
CA LEU A 190 -8.81 8.35 -10.73
C LEU A 190 -9.73 7.18 -11.08
N TYR A 191 -10.99 7.45 -11.45
CA TYR A 191 -11.90 6.41 -11.93
C TYR A 191 -11.46 5.83 -13.27
N SER A 192 -10.88 6.63 -14.16
CA SER A 192 -10.33 6.16 -15.44
C SER A 192 -9.16 5.18 -15.27
N LYS A 193 -8.50 5.16 -14.10
CA LYS A 193 -7.43 4.21 -13.74
C LYS A 193 -7.96 2.89 -13.20
N TYR A 194 -9.27 2.74 -13.02
CA TYR A 194 -9.85 1.49 -12.55
C TYR A 194 -10.26 0.60 -13.72
N ASN A 195 -9.81 -0.66 -13.69
CA ASN A 195 -10.26 -1.70 -14.61
C ASN A 195 -11.15 -2.71 -13.85
N PRO A 196 -12.48 -2.69 -14.05
CA PRO A 196 -13.39 -3.58 -13.33
C PRO A 196 -13.21 -5.06 -13.66
N HIS A 197 -12.48 -5.40 -14.73
CA HIS A 197 -12.24 -6.77 -15.14
C HIS A 197 -10.84 -7.28 -14.76
N PHE A 198 -10.00 -6.45 -14.13
CA PHE A 198 -8.60 -6.80 -13.86
C PHE A 198 -8.47 -8.12 -13.09
N ILE A 199 -9.13 -8.23 -11.93
CA ILE A 199 -9.11 -9.44 -11.08
C ILE A 199 -9.62 -10.67 -11.86
N SER A 200 -10.69 -10.51 -12.64
CA SER A 200 -11.25 -11.61 -13.42
C SER A 200 -10.33 -12.08 -14.55
N HIS A 201 -9.57 -11.17 -15.17
CA HIS A 201 -8.64 -11.53 -16.24
C HIS A 201 -7.42 -12.28 -15.71
N ILE A 202 -6.82 -11.83 -14.61
CA ILE A 202 -5.62 -12.47 -14.06
C ILE A 202 -5.92 -13.86 -13.46
N THR A 203 -7.16 -14.10 -13.02
CA THR A 203 -7.59 -15.41 -12.50
C THR A 203 -7.94 -16.42 -13.58
N GLN A 204 -8.27 -15.97 -14.80
CA GLN A 204 -8.53 -16.85 -15.95
C GLN A 204 -7.26 -17.23 -16.72
N GLY A 205 -6.23 -16.38 -16.71
CA GLY A 205 -4.95 -16.63 -17.37
C GLY A 205 -3.99 -17.59 -16.65
N THR A 206 -4.37 -18.12 -15.49
CA THR A 206 -3.57 -19.04 -14.66
C THR A 206 -4.07 -20.50 -14.72
N ARG A 207 -4.88 -20.87 -15.72
CA ARG A 207 -5.29 -22.26 -15.98
C ARG A 207 -4.50 -22.92 -17.10
#